data_AF-A0AAU0XYN9-F1
#
_entry.id   AF-A0AAU0XYN9-F1
#
_cell.length_a   1.000
_cell.length_b   1.000
_cell.length_c   1.000
_cell.angle_alpha   90.00
_cell.angle_beta   90.00
_cell.angle_gamma   90.00
#
_symmetry.space_group_name_H-M   'P 1'
#
loop_
_entity.id
_entity.type
_entity.pdbx_description
1 polymer ?
#
loop_
_entity_poly.entity_id
_entity_poly.type
_entity_poly.pdbx_seq_one_letter_code
_entity_poly.pdbx_strand_id
1 'polypeptide(L)' 'MAGAKVSVSYDDGSTSQRVPVSRRDGNTFKATYVHPELAATDRLVSLCTEAWDTAGNRTVQDITKAYGLK' A
#
# COMPACT_ATOMS: atom_id res chain seq x y z
N MET A 1 12.61 5.86 11.42
CA MET A 1 12.34 4.68 10.56
C MET A 1 13.29 4.63 9.37
N ALA A 2 13.68 3.45 8.89
CA ALA A 2 14.58 3.27 7.74
C ALA A 2 13.85 3.25 6.39
N GLY A 3 12.59 2.80 6.35
CA GLY A 3 11.78 2.92 5.14
C GLY A 3 10.38 2.34 5.28
N ALA A 4 9.61 2.50 4.21
CA ALA A 4 8.29 1.91 4.05
C ALA A 4 8.04 1.54 2.58
N LYS A 5 7.17 0.54 2.38
CA LYS A 5 6.66 0.09 1.08
C LYS A 5 5.14 0.03 1.19
N VAL A 6 4.46 0.44 0.13
CA VAL A 6 3.01 0.28 -0.02
C VAL A 6 2.74 -0.44 -1.33
N SER A 7 1.82 -1.40 -1.30
CA SER A 7 1.30 -2.07 -2.49
C SER A 7 -0.22 -2.06 -2.45
N VAL A 8 -0.83 -2.01 -3.64
CA VAL A 8 -2.28 -1.99 -3.84
C VAL A 8 -2.73 -3.22 -4.61
N SER A 9 -3.89 -3.77 -4.25
CA SER A 9 -4.52 -4.90 -4.92
C SER A 9 -6.00 -4.61 -5.17
N TYR A 10 -6.53 -5.15 -6.27
CA TYR A 10 -7.95 -5.07 -6.65
C TYR A 10 -8.63 -6.45 -6.69
N ASP A 11 -7.92 -7.50 -6.23
CA ASP A 11 -8.29 -8.91 -6.30
C ASP A 11 -8.01 -9.62 -4.95
N ASP A 12 -8.39 -8.94 -3.86
CA ASP A 12 -8.27 -9.43 -2.47
C ASP A 12 -6.84 -9.83 -2.05
N GLY A 13 -5.83 -9.14 -2.58
CA GLY A 13 -4.41 -9.35 -2.27
C GLY A 13 -3.69 -10.35 -3.18
N SER A 14 -4.40 -11.00 -4.11
CA SER A 14 -3.84 -12.03 -4.99
C SER A 14 -2.76 -11.49 -5.93
N THR A 15 -2.96 -10.30 -6.48
CA THR A 15 -1.94 -9.52 -7.20
C THR A 15 -1.74 -8.18 -6.52
N SER A 16 -0.46 -7.82 -6.33
CA SER A 16 -0.08 -6.60 -5.64
C SER A 16 0.80 -5.74 -6.53
N GLN A 17 0.36 -4.51 -6.77
CA GLN A 17 1.11 -3.51 -7.50
C GLN A 17 1.83 -2.57 -6.53
N ARG A 18 3.14 -2.40 -6.68
CA ARG A 18 3.92 -1.47 -5.85
C ARG A 18 3.52 -0.02 -6.16
N VAL A 19 3.30 0.76 -5.11
CA VAL A 19 3.01 2.19 -5.20
C VAL A 19 4.28 2.98 -4.84
N PRO A 20 4.60 4.07 -5.56
CA PRO A 20 5.66 4.99 -5.16
C PRO A 20 5.41 5.57 -3.77
N VAL A 21 6.39 5.41 -2.89
CA VAL A 21 6.37 5.96 -1.53
C VAL A 21 7.39 7.08 -1.43
N SER A 22 6.93 8.24 -1.00
CA SER A 22 7.76 9.38 -0.65
C SER A 22 7.92 9.46 0.86
N ARG A 23 9.11 9.82 1.33
CA ARG A 23 9.35 10.11 2.73
C ARG A 23 8.98 11.57 2.99
N ARG A 24 8.16 11.83 4.00
CA ARG A 24 7.81 13.20 4.45
C ARG A 24 8.77 13.69 5.52
N ASP A 25 9.11 12.82 6.48
CA ASP A 25 10.07 13.10 7.55
C ASP A 25 10.75 11.80 8.07
N GLY A 26 11.36 11.84 9.25
CA GLY A 26 12.07 10.70 9.83
C GLY A 26 11.21 9.44 10.06
N ASN A 27 9.90 9.60 10.26
CA ASN A 27 8.97 8.53 10.61
C ASN A 27 7.67 8.53 9.78
N THR A 28 7.45 9.54 8.93
CA THR A 28 6.24 9.66 8.11
C THR A 28 6.53 9.37 6.64
N PHE A 29 5.67 8.54 6.03
CA PHE A 29 5.72 8.18 4.62
C PHE A 29 4.38 8.49 3.95
N LYS A 30 4.41 8.88 2.69
CA LYS A 30 3.24 9.17 1.88
C LYS A 30 3.31 8.44 0.54
N ALA A 31 2.26 7.69 0.25
CA ALA A 31 1.98 7.13 -1.07
C ALA A 31 0.91 7.98 -1.76
N THR A 32 1.00 8.15 -3.07
CA THR A 32 -0.06 8.74 -3.90
C THR A 32 -0.13 7.94 -5.18
N TYR A 33 -1.33 7.49 -5.52
CA TYR A 33 -1.56 6.55 -6.59
C TYR A 33 -2.86 6.89 -7.32
N VAL A 34 -2.86 6.72 -8.63
CA VAL A 34 -4.06 6.86 -9.46
C VAL A 34 -4.60 5.47 -9.73
N HIS A 35 -5.84 5.22 -9.30
CA HIS A 35 -6.51 3.95 -9.53
C HIS A 35 -6.79 3.73 -11.03
N PRO A 36 -6.75 2.48 -11.52
CA PRO A 36 -7.25 2.15 -12.84
C PRO A 36 -8.76 2.43 -12.93
N GLU A 37 -9.30 2.44 -14.15
CA GLU A 37 -10.74 2.64 -14.38
C GLU A 37 -11.56 1.60 -13.62
N LEU A 38 -12.74 2.01 -13.13
CA LEU A 38 -13.60 1.17 -12.28
C LEU A 38 -13.95 -0.16 -12.95
N ALA A 39 -14.14 -0.16 -14.27
CA ALA A 39 -14.46 -1.34 -15.08
C ALA A 39 -13.33 -2.39 -15.10
N ALA A 40 -12.10 -2.03 -14.74
CA ALA A 40 -10.94 -2.92 -14.65
C ALA A 40 -10.68 -3.42 -13.23
N THR A 41 -11.62 -3.24 -12.29
CA THR A 41 -11.46 -3.59 -10.87
C THR A 41 -12.70 -4.26 -10.30
N ASP A 42 -12.55 -5.01 -9.20
CA ASP A 42 -13.69 -5.53 -8.42
C ASP A 42 -14.31 -4.47 -7.48
N ARG A 43 -14.00 -3.18 -7.72
CA ARG A 43 -14.40 -2.01 -6.93
C ARG A 43 -13.89 -1.98 -5.49
N LEU A 44 -13.19 -3.01 -5.04
CA LEU A 44 -12.60 -3.08 -3.70
C LEU A 44 -11.09 -2.95 -3.81
N VAL A 45 -10.51 -2.21 -2.88
CA VAL A 45 -9.07 -1.99 -2.80
C VAL A 45 -8.54 -2.62 -1.53
N SER A 46 -7.52 -3.46 -1.66
CA SER A 46 -6.74 -3.97 -0.54
C SER A 46 -5.35 -3.32 -0.53
N LEU A 47 -4.80 -3.11 0.66
CA LEU A 47 -3.48 -2.48 0.86
C LEU A 47 -2.56 -3.44 1.61
N CYS A 48 -1.32 -3.56 1.12
CA CYS A 48 -0.22 -4.19 1.85
C CYS A 48 0.82 -3.13 2.17
N THR A 49 1.12 -2.96 3.46
CA THR A 49 2.12 -1.99 3.93
C THR A 49 3.22 -2.69 4.70
N GLU A 50 4.46 -2.32 4.43
CA GLU A 50 5.63 -2.78 5.18
C GLU A 50 6.40 -1.55 5.65
N ALA A 51 6.85 -1.56 6.90
CA ALA A 51 7.72 -0.53 7.44
C ALA A 51 8.86 -1.17 8.23
N TRP A 52 10.06 -0.59 8.14
CA TRP A 52 11.26 -1.13 8.79
C TRP A 52 12.14 -0.04 9.41
N ASP A 53 12.91 -0.43 10.42
CA ASP A 53 13.89 0.43 11.07
C ASP A 53 15.34 0.07 10.70
N THR A 54 16.30 0.81 11.24
CA THR A 54 17.74 0.61 11.00
C THR A 54 18.33 -0.54 11.80
N ALA A 55 17.61 -1.04 12.81
CA ALA A 55 18.00 -2.20 13.60
C ALA A 55 17.54 -3.53 12.97
N GLY A 56 16.76 -3.46 11.90
CA GLY A 56 16.26 -4.61 11.15
C GLY A 56 14.85 -5.06 11.55
N ASN A 57 14.18 -4.34 12.47
CA ASN A 57 12.81 -4.64 12.83
C ASN A 57 11.86 -4.30 11.66
N ARG A 58 10.84 -5.13 11.47
CA ARG A 58 9.85 -4.97 10.39
C ARG A 58 8.44 -5.24 10.90
N THR A 59 7.50 -4.48 10.38
CA THR A 59 6.07 -4.76 10.50
C THR A 59 5.46 -4.79 9.11
N VAL A 60 4.66 -5.83 8.86
CA VAL A 60 3.84 -5.97 7.67
C VAL A 60 2.39 -5.93 8.10
N GLN A 61 1.56 -5.19 7.37
CA GLN A 61 0.13 -5.14 7.58
C GLN A 61 -0.60 -5.27 6.24
N ASP A 62 -1.44 -6.29 6.16
CA ASP A 62 -2.39 -6.51 5.08
C ASP A 62 -3.77 -6.05 5.52
N ILE A 63 -4.37 -5.16 4.73
CA ILE A 63 -5.71 -4.61 4.96
C ILE A 63 -6.57 -5.00 3.77
N THR A 64 -7.32 -6.09 3.92
CA THR A 64 -8.26 -6.57 2.92
C THR A 64 -9.49 -5.67 2.89
N LYS A 65 -9.94 -5.28 1.68
CA LYS A 65 -11.12 -4.42 1.48
C LYS A 65 -11.04 -3.12 2.29
N ALA A 66 -9.88 -2.46 2.23
CA ALA A 66 -9.59 -1.21 2.92
C ALA A 66 -10.60 -0.10 2.58
N TYR A 67 -11.00 -0.01 1.30
CA TYR A 67 -12.06 0.89 0.83
C TYR A 67 -12.61 0.47 -0.53
N GLY A 68 -13.74 1.05 -0.93
CA GLY A 68 -14.36 0.87 -2.24
C GLY A 68 -14.11 2.05 -3.18
N LEU A 69 -13.92 1.78 -4.47
CA LEU A 69 -13.87 2.76 -5.55
C LEU A 69 -15.30 3.14 -6.00
N LYS A 70 -15.49 4.40 -6.40
CA LYS A 70 -16.76 4.94 -6.89
C LYS A 70 -16.55 5.74 -8.16
#